data_AF-A0A1Y3GIX7-F1
#
_entry.id   AF-A0A1Y3GIX7-F1
#
_cell.length_a   1.000
_cell.length_b   1.000
_cell.length_c   1.000
_cell.angle_alpha   90.00
_cell.angle_beta   90.00
_cell.angle_gamma   90.00
#
_symmetry.space_group_name_H-M   'P 1'
#
loop_
_entity.id
_entity.type
_entity.pdbx_description
1 polymer ?
#
loop_
_entity_poly.entity_id
_entity_poly.type
_entity_poly.pdbx_seq_one_letter_code
_entity_poly.pdbx_strand_id
1 'polypeptide(L)'
;MSQNKNNDLIEIEVSSKKDLYIEVDRSPNATLKIPELGVEITPGPAKSEPINQVIDIITQIENVLNTYVEENNKKTKLLKEIEKIKNGNKEIKVIIDDPTGKTTVGEKE
;
A
#
# COMPACT_ATOMS: atom_id res chain seq x y z
N MET A 1 9.75 -30.10 13.54
CA MET A 1 10.50 -29.31 12.53
C MET A 1 9.85 -27.95 12.45
N SER A 2 10.36 -26.99 13.22
CA SER A 2 9.90 -25.61 13.15
C SER A 2 10.41 -25.02 11.85
N GLN A 3 9.53 -24.86 10.85
CA GLN A 3 9.85 -24.06 9.69
C GLN A 3 9.94 -22.60 10.15
N ASN A 4 11.15 -22.07 10.26
CA ASN A 4 11.37 -20.63 10.21
C ASN A 4 10.93 -20.18 8.80
N LYS A 5 9.69 -19.70 8.69
CA LYS A 5 9.28 -18.89 7.54
C LYS A 5 10.04 -17.58 7.65
N ASN A 6 11.05 -17.39 6.80
CA ASN A 6 11.54 -16.05 6.53
C ASN A 6 10.39 -15.31 5.85
N ASN A 7 9.64 -14.51 6.63
CA ASN A 7 8.73 -13.54 6.03
C ASN A 7 9.59 -12.46 5.38
N ASP A 8 9.39 -12.21 4.09
CA ASP A 8 10.00 -11.07 3.45
C ASP A 8 9.18 -9.84 3.81
N LEU A 9 9.73 -9.06 4.75
CA LEU A 9 9.20 -7.75 5.12
C LEU A 9 9.92 -6.70 4.27
N ILE A 10 9.17 -6.07 3.38
CA ILE A 10 9.67 -5.02 2.49
C ILE A 10 9.12 -3.68 2.96
N GLU A 11 9.99 -2.68 3.04
CA GLU A 11 9.64 -1.34 3.47
C GLU A 11 10.01 -0.33 2.38
N ILE A 12 9.02 0.44 1.93
CA ILE A 12 9.17 1.46 0.90
C ILE A 12 8.89 2.82 1.51
N GLU A 13 9.89 3.69 1.51
CA GLU A 13 9.75 5.08 1.95
C GLU A 13 9.38 5.97 0.77
N VAL A 14 8.16 6.51 0.82
CA VAL A 14 7.60 7.41 -0.18
C VAL A 14 7.72 8.82 0.37
N SER A 15 8.74 9.53 -0.09
CA SER A 15 9.10 10.90 0.31
C SER A 15 8.79 11.94 -0.78
N SER A 16 8.57 11.49 -2.01
CA SER A 16 8.38 12.36 -3.17
C SER A 16 7.30 11.84 -4.12
N LYS A 17 6.87 12.69 -5.06
CA LYS A 17 5.96 12.25 -6.14
C LYS A 17 6.57 11.14 -7.01
N LYS A 18 7.89 11.12 -7.19
CA LYS A 18 8.56 10.11 -8.01
C LYS A 18 8.46 8.72 -7.37
N ASP A 19 8.56 8.68 -6.04
CA ASP A 19 8.50 7.46 -5.25
C ASP A 19 7.14 6.75 -5.38
N LEU A 20 6.08 7.47 -5.76
CA LEU A 20 4.77 6.87 -6.06
C LEU A 20 4.80 5.96 -7.30
N TYR A 21 5.79 6.12 -8.17
CA TYR A 21 5.96 5.32 -9.38
C TYR A 21 6.95 4.18 -9.21
N ILE A 22 7.47 3.96 -7.99
CA ILE A 22 8.24 2.75 -7.67
C ILE A 22 7.37 1.54 -8.03
N GLU A 23 7.95 0.66 -8.85
CA GLU A 23 7.31 -0.59 -9.26
C GLU A 23 7.17 -1.52 -8.07
N VAL A 24 6.02 -2.18 -7.96
CA VAL A 24 5.70 -3.16 -6.92
C VAL A 24 4.95 -4.28 -7.61
N ASP A 25 5.55 -5.46 -7.71
CA ASP A 25 4.83 -6.68 -8.10
C ASP A 25 4.47 -7.44 -6.83
N ARG A 26 3.24 -7.23 -6.34
CA ARG A 26 2.78 -7.77 -5.05
C ARG A 26 2.30 -9.21 -5.19
N SER A 27 2.81 -10.10 -4.33
CA SER A 27 2.25 -11.44 -4.17
C SER A 27 0.80 -11.40 -3.67
N PRO A 28 -0.12 -12.24 -4.20
CA PRO A 28 -1.52 -12.28 -3.76
C PRO A 28 -1.72 -12.56 -2.27
N ASN A 29 -0.74 -13.20 -1.61
CA ASN A 29 -0.80 -13.55 -0.18
C ASN A 29 -0.10 -12.52 0.72
N ALA A 30 0.44 -11.44 0.17
CA ALA A 30 1.12 -10.40 0.94
C ALA A 30 0.12 -9.45 1.60
N THR A 31 0.43 -8.99 2.80
CA THR A 31 -0.33 -7.95 3.50
C THR A 31 0.36 -6.60 3.30
N LEU A 32 -0.39 -5.57 2.93
CA LEU A 32 0.10 -4.20 2.83
C LEU A 32 -0.30 -3.38 4.06
N LYS A 33 0.59 -2.54 4.56
CA LYS A 33 0.32 -1.61 5.67
C LYS A 33 0.83 -0.22 5.33
N ILE A 34 0.04 0.79 5.64
CA ILE A 34 0.43 2.21 5.60
C ILE A 34 0.10 2.80 6.97
N PRO A 35 1.05 2.75 7.93
CA PRO A 35 0.83 3.17 9.31
C PRO A 35 0.34 4.62 9.45
N GLU A 36 0.84 5.53 8.60
CA GLU A 36 0.51 6.96 8.63
C GLU A 36 -0.93 7.26 8.19
N LEU A 37 -1.57 6.31 7.50
CA LEU A 37 -2.98 6.34 7.13
C LEU A 37 -3.83 5.44 8.03
N GLY A 38 -3.22 4.60 8.86
CA GLY A 38 -3.92 3.57 9.64
C GLY A 38 -4.61 2.54 8.75
N VAL A 39 -4.04 2.26 7.58
CA VAL A 39 -4.61 1.34 6.59
C VAL A 39 -3.84 0.03 6.56
N GLU A 40 -4.57 -1.07 6.52
CA GLU A 40 -4.05 -2.43 6.30
C GLU A 40 -4.90 -3.11 5.23
N ILE A 41 -4.24 -3.71 4.23
CA ILE A 41 -4.88 -4.45 3.15
C ILE A 41 -4.38 -5.90 3.24
N THR A 42 -5.23 -6.78 3.74
CA THR A 42 -4.94 -8.21 3.85
C THR A 42 -5.34 -8.95 2.56
N PRO A 43 -4.75 -10.13 2.30
CA PRO A 43 -5.22 -11.03 1.24
C PRO A 43 -6.72 -11.32 1.40
N GLY A 44 -7.47 -11.14 0.30
CA GLY A 44 -8.90 -11.42 0.24
C GLY A 44 -9.22 -12.68 -0.58
N PRO A 45 -10.45 -13.22 -0.46
CA PRO A 45 -10.89 -14.38 -1.24
C PRO A 45 -11.09 -14.05 -2.73
N ALA A 46 -11.34 -12.78 -3.06
CA ALA A 46 -11.38 -12.30 -4.43
C ALA A 46 -9.96 -11.96 -4.90
N LYS A 47 -9.65 -12.25 -6.17
CA LYS A 47 -8.43 -11.72 -6.81
C LYS A 47 -8.45 -10.20 -6.69
N SER A 48 -7.61 -9.65 -5.82
CA SER A 48 -7.33 -8.22 -5.80
C SER A 48 -6.81 -7.80 -7.17
N GLU A 49 -7.17 -6.58 -7.57
CA GLU A 49 -6.60 -5.94 -8.76
C GLU A 49 -5.06 -5.98 -8.67
N PRO A 50 -4.37 -6.20 -9.81
CA PRO A 50 -2.92 -6.19 -9.83
C PRO A 50 -2.43 -4.82 -9.37
N ILE A 51 -1.51 -4.84 -8.42
CA ILE A 51 -0.78 -3.66 -7.96
C ILE A 51 0.56 -3.75 -8.68
N ASN A 52 0.88 -2.74 -9.50
CA ASN A 52 2.13 -2.68 -10.25
C ASN A 52 3.03 -1.55 -9.75
N GLN A 53 2.46 -0.55 -9.07
CA GLN A 53 3.18 0.60 -8.54
C GLN A 53 2.62 1.04 -7.18
N VAL A 54 3.39 1.81 -6.43
CA VAL A 54 2.95 2.40 -5.16
C VAL A 54 1.68 3.26 -5.33
N ILE A 55 1.57 4.02 -6.43
CA ILE A 55 0.39 4.84 -6.72
C ILE A 55 -0.89 4.02 -6.85
N ASP A 56 -0.81 2.78 -7.30
CA ASP A 56 -1.96 1.88 -7.43
C ASP A 56 -2.52 1.55 -6.04
N ILE A 57 -1.63 1.33 -5.05
CA ILE A 57 -2.02 1.10 -3.65
C ILE A 57 -2.80 2.30 -3.11
N ILE A 58 -2.28 3.51 -3.31
CA ILE A 58 -2.90 4.75 -2.84
C ILE A 58 -4.26 4.97 -3.51
N THR A 59 -4.33 4.73 -4.83
CA THR A 59 -5.56 4.86 -5.62
C THR A 59 -6.60 3.82 -5.22
N GLN A 60 -6.18 2.59 -4.92
CA GLN A 60 -7.09 1.55 -4.44
C GLN A 60 -7.73 1.94 -3.11
N ILE A 61 -6.96 2.50 -2.17
CA ILE A 61 -7.48 2.98 -0.88
C ILE A 61 -8.49 4.11 -1.11
N GLU A 62 -8.15 5.08 -1.96
CA GLU A 62 -9.04 6.19 -2.33
C GLU A 62 -10.36 5.68 -2.93
N ASN A 63 -10.29 4.72 -3.84
CA ASN A 63 -11.47 4.10 -4.47
C ASN A 63 -12.34 3.39 -3.44
N VAL A 64 -11.76 2.58 -2.56
CA VAL A 64 -12.50 1.87 -1.51
C VAL A 64 -13.21 2.85 -0.57
N LEU A 65 -12.52 3.93 -0.16
CA LEU A 65 -13.12 4.99 0.65
C LEU A 65 -14.30 5.63 -0.08
N ASN A 66 -14.15 5.95 -1.36
CA ASN A 66 -15.20 6.60 -2.14
C ASN A 66 -16.41 5.70 -2.42
N THR A 67 -16.20 4.41 -2.66
CA THR A 67 -17.25 3.45 -3.03
C THR A 67 -17.99 2.88 -1.83
N TYR A 68 -17.28 2.53 -0.76
CA TYR A 68 -17.85 1.70 0.32
C TYR A 68 -17.99 2.42 1.66
N VAL A 69 -17.36 3.57 1.84
CA VAL A 69 -17.42 4.32 3.10
C VAL A 69 -18.36 5.52 2.94
N GLU A 70 -19.37 5.58 3.81
CA GLU A 70 -20.28 6.72 3.87
C GLU A 70 -19.55 8.03 4.21
N GLU A 71 -20.07 9.15 3.71
CA GLU A 71 -19.52 10.47 3.97
C GLU A 71 -19.50 10.79 5.47
N ASN A 72 -18.30 11.02 6.00
CA ASN A 72 -18.10 11.41 7.38
C ASN A 72 -16.75 12.13 7.55
N ASN A 73 -16.57 12.80 8.69
CA ASN A 73 -15.36 13.55 9.01
C ASN A 73 -14.06 12.72 8.93
N LYS A 74 -14.11 11.40 9.18
CA LYS A 74 -12.92 10.53 9.08
C LYS A 74 -12.57 10.27 7.62
N LYS A 75 -13.55 9.92 6.78
CA LYS A 75 -13.37 9.76 5.33
C LYS A 75 -12.78 11.02 4.71
N THR A 76 -13.37 12.18 4.98
CA THR A 76 -12.88 13.46 4.45
C THR A 76 -11.43 13.76 4.88
N LYS A 77 -11.06 13.43 6.12
CA LYS A 77 -9.68 13.59 6.59
C LYS A 77 -8.73 12.65 5.86
N LEU A 78 -9.07 11.37 5.73
CA LEU A 78 -8.25 10.38 5.03
C LEU A 78 -8.05 10.75 3.56
N LEU A 79 -9.10 11.15 2.85
CA LEU A 79 -9.01 11.61 1.46
C LEU A 79 -8.06 12.82 1.32
N LYS A 80 -8.11 13.78 2.25
CA LYS A 80 -7.14 14.89 2.26
C LYS A 80 -5.71 14.44 2.50
N GLU A 81 -5.48 13.46 3.36
CA GLU A 81 -4.14 12.90 3.56
C GLU A 81 -3.65 12.17 2.30
N ILE A 82 -4.52 11.41 1.62
CA ILE A 82 -4.23 10.77 0.34
C ILE A 82 -3.87 11.82 -0.73
N GLU A 83 -4.62 12.92 -0.83
CA GLU A 83 -4.30 14.01 -1.75
C GLU A 83 -2.92 14.63 -1.46
N LYS A 84 -2.55 14.82 -0.19
CA LYS A 84 -1.22 15.30 0.17
C LYS A 84 -0.12 14.34 -0.28
N ILE A 85 -0.32 13.04 -0.10
CA ILE A 85 0.62 11.99 -0.51
C ILE A 85 0.79 12.00 -2.03
N LYS A 86 -0.31 12.00 -2.81
CA LYS A 86 -0.29 12.10 -4.28
C LYS A 86 0.40 13.38 -4.76
N ASN A 87 0.33 14.43 -3.96
CA ASN A 87 1.01 15.70 -4.23
C ASN A 87 2.47 15.74 -3.75
N GLY A 88 3.01 14.69 -3.13
CA GLY A 88 4.36 14.68 -2.56
C GLY A 88 4.53 15.62 -1.36
N ASN A 89 3.44 16.04 -0.73
CA ASN A 89 3.41 16.96 0.41
C ASN A 89 3.32 16.23 1.76
N LYS A 90 3.32 14.89 1.74
CA LYS A 90 3.32 14.05 2.93
C LYS A 90 4.08 12.76 2.63
N GLU A 91 5.03 12.46 3.50
CA GLU A 91 5.80 11.22 3.46
C GLU A 91 5.01 10.08 4.12
N ILE A 92 5.15 8.88 3.56
CA ILE A 92 4.55 7.65 4.10
C ILE A 92 5.49 6.47 3.98
N LYS A 93 5.21 5.44 4.76
CA LYS A 93 5.85 4.15 4.65
C LYS A 93 4.85 3.11 4.16
N VAL A 94 5.19 2.43 3.06
CA VAL A 94 4.46 1.25 2.61
C VAL A 94 5.22 0.02 3.08
N ILE A 95 4.57 -0.79 3.90
CA ILE A 95 5.14 -2.03 4.43
C ILE A 95 4.42 -3.20 3.78
N ILE A 96 5.18 -4.12 3.20
CA ILE A 96 4.68 -5.34 2.58
C ILE A 96 5.20 -6.53 3.37
N ASP A 97 4.29 -7.28 4.00
CA ASP A 97 4.59 -8.54 4.69
C ASP A 97 4.16 -9.68 3.77
N ASP A 98 5.12 -10.27 3.05
CA ASP A 98 4.86 -11.37 2.13
C ASP A 98 5.36 -12.70 2.71
N PRO A 99 4.46 -13.55 3.22
CA PRO A 99 4.83 -14.86 3.77
C PRO A 99 5.29 -15.85 2.69
N THR A 100 5.18 -15.50 1.41
CA THR A 100 5.59 -16.33 0.27
C THR A 100 6.91 -15.92 -0.36
N GLY A 101 7.43 -14.73 -0.04
CA GLY A 101 8.69 -14.21 -0.60
C GLY A 101 8.68 -14.05 -2.11
N LYS A 102 7.53 -13.71 -2.71
CA LYS A 102 7.36 -13.57 -4.16
C LYS A 102 7.14 -12.13 -4.61
N THR A 103 7.04 -11.22 -3.65
CA THR A 103 6.90 -9.79 -3.93
C THR A 103 8.23 -9.23 -4.40
N THR A 104 8.21 -8.41 -5.45
CA THR A 104 9.38 -7.66 -5.91
C THR A 104 9.08 -6.16 -5.94
N VAL A 105 10.10 -5.35 -5.72
CA VAL A 105 10.00 -3.89 -5.70
C VAL A 105 11.14 -3.31 -6.53
N GLY A 106 10.83 -2.30 -7.33
CA GLY A 106 11.79 -1.58 -8.15
C GLY A 106 12.72 -0.69 -7.31
N GLU A 107 13.80 -0.22 -7.93
CA GLU A 107 14.71 0.72 -7.29
C GLU A 107 14.09 2.12 -7.19
N LYS A 108 14.44 2.84 -6.13
CA LYS A 108 14.08 4.25 -5.95
C LYS A 108 15.13 5.11 -6.67
N GLU A 109 14.69 5.89 -7.66
CA GLU A 109 15.53 6.85 -8.41
C GLU A 109 15.62 8.24 -7.77
#